data_AF-A0A6N7M4H8-F1
#
_entry.id   AF-A0A6N7M4H8-F1
#
_cell.length_a   1.000
_cell.length_b   1.000
_cell.length_c   1.000
_cell.angle_alpha   90.00
_cell.angle_beta   90.00
_cell.angle_gamma   90.00
#
_symmetry.space_group_name_H-M   'P 1'
#
loop_
_entity.id
_entity.type
_entity.pdbx_description
1 polymer ?
#
loop_
_entity_poly.entity_id
_entity_poly.type
_entity_poly.pdbx_seq_one_letter_code
_entity_poly.pdbx_strand_id
1 'polypeptide(L)'
;MGMGNEKREIRLQQLPQTKQLLKLIGRIKLADLMELSESDFAKMTKKIENDPLFKKLFSPSNRQEKVISYLRFPRSGLAKNFYELKEDIAVDRSSLNIESFLDSRKEVIPLIKRMGIDKFKKYFLYNDGELSYKDISLVCNLAEKEVTKIMTLIDDFSIHSEFFNPSMINLDKNISYSKIAKIEKDDSGDFVISFFSPHLVKGRYWINYEKLAELKNRVFNQAELKKIDRLLYTLKTINTQ
;
A
#
# COMPACT_ATOMS: atom_id res chain seq x y z
N MET A 1 -45.29 -5.63 -47.37
CA MET A 1 -45.73 -4.75 -46.27
C MET A 1 -46.20 -5.65 -45.14
N GLY A 2 -45.68 -5.67 -43.92
CA GLY A 2 -44.65 -4.85 -43.29
C GLY A 2 -43.84 -5.68 -42.28
N MET A 3 -42.62 -5.20 -42.05
CA MET A 3 -41.68 -5.70 -41.06
C MET A 3 -42.18 -5.34 -39.65
N GLY A 4 -42.17 -6.31 -38.74
CA GLY A 4 -42.35 -6.11 -37.30
C GLY A 4 -41.20 -6.76 -36.55
N ASN A 5 -40.09 -6.05 -36.46
CA ASN A 5 -38.83 -6.51 -35.90
C ASN A 5 -38.88 -6.34 -34.36
N GLU A 6 -39.38 -7.34 -33.62
CA GLU A 6 -39.30 -7.34 -32.16
C GLU A 6 -37.86 -7.59 -31.71
N LYS A 7 -37.15 -6.49 -31.41
CA LYS A 7 -35.90 -6.51 -30.65
C LYS A 7 -36.17 -7.15 -29.28
N ARG A 8 -35.78 -8.41 -29.11
CA ARG A 8 -35.62 -9.04 -27.80
C ARG A 8 -34.50 -8.33 -27.04
N GLU A 9 -34.87 -7.46 -26.11
CA GLU A 9 -33.97 -7.00 -25.05
C GLU A 9 -33.56 -8.21 -24.20
N ILE A 10 -32.33 -8.70 -24.39
CA ILE A 10 -31.73 -9.68 -23.49
C ILE A 10 -31.31 -8.93 -22.22
N ARG A 11 -32.20 -8.86 -21.23
CA ARG A 11 -31.81 -8.56 -19.85
C ARG A 11 -31.00 -9.75 -19.33
N LEU A 12 -29.68 -9.61 -19.27
CA LEU A 12 -28.77 -10.55 -18.59
C LEU A 12 -29.08 -10.55 -17.08
N GLN A 13 -30.09 -11.31 -16.67
CA GLN A 13 -30.25 -11.68 -15.27
C GLN A 13 -29.12 -12.65 -14.91
N GLN A 14 -28.17 -12.21 -14.10
CA GLN A 14 -27.12 -13.07 -13.57
C GLN A 14 -27.76 -14.20 -12.75
N LEU A 15 -27.63 -15.44 -13.21
CA LEU A 15 -28.19 -16.64 -12.56
C LEU A 15 -27.69 -16.74 -11.10
N PRO A 16 -28.55 -17.17 -10.14
CA PRO A 16 -28.18 -17.31 -8.73
C PRO A 16 -26.90 -18.14 -8.48
N GLN A 17 -26.65 -19.14 -9.33
CA GLN A 17 -25.45 -19.99 -9.31
C GLN A 17 -24.17 -19.19 -9.59
N THR A 18 -24.22 -18.22 -10.51
CA THR A 18 -23.09 -17.33 -10.81
C THR A 18 -22.74 -16.45 -9.61
N LYS A 19 -23.74 -15.97 -8.87
CA LYS A 19 -23.51 -15.19 -7.64
C LYS A 19 -22.85 -16.03 -6.54
N GLN A 20 -23.27 -17.28 -6.37
CA GLN A 20 -22.66 -18.20 -5.39
C GLN A 20 -21.21 -18.53 -5.75
N LEU A 21 -20.92 -18.80 -7.03
CA LEU A 21 -19.57 -19.05 -7.52
C LEU A 21 -18.64 -17.84 -7.30
N LEU A 22 -19.11 -16.63 -7.63
CA LEU A 22 -18.33 -15.40 -7.38
C LEU A 22 -18.04 -15.17 -5.89
N LYS A 23 -19.00 -15.49 -5.02
CA LYS A 23 -18.81 -15.42 -3.56
C LYS A 23 -17.76 -16.42 -3.09
N LEU A 24 -17.77 -17.65 -3.62
CA LEU A 24 -16.77 -18.66 -3.30
C LEU A 24 -15.37 -18.25 -3.78
N ILE A 25 -15.24 -17.77 -5.02
CA ILE A 25 -13.97 -17.25 -5.56
C ILE A 25 -13.46 -16.10 -4.69
N GLY A 26 -14.34 -15.22 -4.23
CA GLY A 26 -13.97 -14.13 -3.33
C GLY A 26 -13.41 -14.62 -1.98
N ARG A 27 -13.99 -15.68 -1.41
CA ARG A 27 -13.49 -16.29 -0.17
C ARG A 27 -12.14 -16.97 -0.36
N ILE A 28 -11.95 -17.68 -1.47
CA ILE A 28 -10.66 -18.33 -1.78
C ILE A 28 -9.57 -17.26 -1.91
N LYS A 29 -9.82 -16.19 -2.68
CA LYS A 29 -8.84 -15.11 -2.82
C LYS A 29 -8.50 -14.39 -1.50
N LEU A 30 -9.47 -14.30 -0.59
CA LEU A 30 -9.21 -13.74 0.74
C LEU A 30 -8.35 -14.71 1.57
N ALA A 31 -8.63 -16.01 1.52
CA ALA A 31 -7.81 -17.02 2.19
C ALA A 31 -6.37 -17.01 1.66
N ASP A 32 -6.19 -17.01 0.34
CA ASP A 32 -4.87 -16.91 -0.31
C ASP A 32 -4.11 -15.66 0.16
N LEU A 33 -4.82 -14.54 0.38
CA LEU A 33 -4.23 -13.31 0.89
C LEU A 33 -3.81 -13.42 2.37
N MET A 34 -4.64 -14.07 3.19
CA MET A 34 -4.38 -14.29 4.61
C MET A 34 -3.23 -15.28 4.87
N GLU A 35 -2.93 -16.15 3.90
CA GLU A 35 -1.79 -17.09 3.97
C GLU A 35 -0.45 -16.44 3.61
N LEU A 36 -0.44 -15.22 3.04
CA LEU A 36 0.81 -14.52 2.72
C LEU A 36 1.57 -14.14 3.99
N SER A 37 2.89 -14.29 3.95
CA SER A 37 3.79 -13.63 4.90
C SER A 37 3.65 -12.10 4.78
N GLU A 38 3.99 -11.34 5.82
CA GLU A 38 3.97 -9.88 5.74
C GLU A 38 4.92 -9.38 4.64
N SER A 39 6.06 -10.06 4.46
CA SER A 39 7.01 -9.78 3.39
C SER A 39 6.38 -9.92 2.01
N ASP A 40 5.65 -11.00 1.76
CA ASP A 40 5.00 -11.25 0.47
C ASP A 40 3.79 -10.34 0.24
N PHE A 41 3.06 -10.03 1.30
CA PHE A 41 2.00 -9.03 1.26
C PHE A 41 2.53 -7.63 0.91
N ALA A 42 3.65 -7.22 1.53
CA ALA A 42 4.31 -5.95 1.21
C ALA A 42 4.83 -5.92 -0.24
N LYS A 43 5.43 -7.02 -0.75
CA LYS A 43 5.85 -7.14 -2.15
C LYS A 43 4.66 -7.03 -3.11
N MET A 44 3.55 -7.71 -2.80
CA MET A 44 2.33 -7.65 -3.60
C MET A 44 1.78 -6.22 -3.66
N THR A 45 1.70 -5.56 -2.51
CA THR A 45 1.27 -4.16 -2.39
C THR A 45 2.18 -3.24 -3.20
N LYS A 46 3.51 -3.36 -3.05
CA LYS A 46 4.50 -2.61 -3.84
C LYS A 46 4.33 -2.82 -5.34
N LYS A 47 4.04 -4.04 -5.78
CA LYS A 47 3.80 -4.34 -7.21
C LYS A 47 2.54 -3.65 -7.74
N ILE A 48 1.47 -3.64 -6.96
CA ILE A 48 0.22 -2.93 -7.30
C ILE A 48 0.46 -1.42 -7.37
N GLU A 49 1.08 -0.85 -6.34
CA GLU A 49 1.35 0.60 -6.26
C GLU A 49 2.31 1.09 -7.36
N ASN A 50 3.19 0.21 -7.85
CA ASN A 50 4.10 0.53 -8.94
C ASN A 50 3.49 0.47 -10.33
N ASP A 51 2.31 -0.13 -10.48
CA ASP A 51 1.61 -0.23 -11.76
C ASP A 51 1.27 1.18 -12.31
N PRO A 52 1.53 1.45 -13.60
CA PRO A 52 1.25 2.76 -14.20
C PRO A 52 -0.22 3.20 -14.07
N LEU A 53 -1.17 2.27 -14.12
CA LEU A 53 -2.59 2.56 -13.97
C LEU A 53 -2.92 2.95 -12.53
N PHE A 54 -2.31 2.28 -11.54
CA PHE A 54 -2.45 2.70 -10.14
C PHE A 54 -1.90 4.12 -9.95
N LYS A 55 -0.69 4.40 -10.44
CA LYS A 55 -0.07 5.73 -10.35
C LYS A 55 -0.94 6.82 -11.02
N LYS A 56 -1.54 6.51 -12.17
CA LYS A 56 -2.47 7.40 -12.88
C LYS A 56 -3.73 7.71 -12.06
N LEU A 57 -4.21 6.77 -11.24
CA LEU A 57 -5.39 6.97 -10.38
C LEU A 57 -5.05 7.59 -9.01
N PHE A 58 -3.82 7.37 -8.51
CA PHE A 58 -3.37 7.78 -7.19
C PHE A 58 -2.69 9.16 -7.18
N SER A 59 -1.85 9.46 -8.17
CA SER A 59 -1.12 10.72 -8.31
C SER A 59 -1.14 11.19 -9.78
N PRO A 60 -2.33 11.53 -10.33
CA PRO A 60 -2.47 11.99 -11.71
C PRO A 60 -1.75 13.33 -11.96
N SER A 61 -1.41 13.61 -13.22
CA SER A 61 -0.86 14.89 -13.64
C SER A 61 -1.81 16.06 -13.33
N ASN A 62 -3.12 15.84 -13.42
CA ASN A 62 -4.14 16.78 -12.98
C ASN A 62 -4.73 16.30 -11.65
N ARG A 63 -4.48 17.02 -10.56
CA ARG A 63 -4.92 16.63 -9.21
C ARG A 63 -6.44 16.47 -9.07
N GLN A 64 -7.24 17.14 -9.91
CA GLN A 64 -8.70 16.99 -9.89
C GLN A 64 -9.17 15.62 -10.41
N GLU A 65 -8.29 14.86 -11.06
CA GLU A 65 -8.55 13.52 -11.59
C GLU A 65 -8.21 12.41 -10.58
N LYS A 66 -7.80 12.76 -9.36
CA LYS A 66 -7.40 11.79 -8.34
C LYS A 66 -8.58 10.92 -7.91
N VAL A 67 -8.41 9.60 -8.02
CA VAL A 67 -9.45 8.61 -7.70
C VAL A 67 -9.11 7.82 -6.46
N ILE A 68 -7.83 7.49 -6.27
CA ILE A 68 -7.35 6.67 -5.16
C ILE A 68 -6.58 7.55 -4.18
N SER A 69 -6.78 7.34 -2.89
CA SER A 69 -5.99 7.94 -1.82
C SER A 69 -5.77 6.91 -0.72
N TYR A 70 -4.84 7.17 0.18
CA TYR A 70 -4.78 6.42 1.43
C TYR A 70 -5.71 7.05 2.46
N LEU A 71 -6.32 6.22 3.29
CA LEU A 71 -7.07 6.64 4.47
C LEU A 71 -6.44 5.96 5.69
N ARG A 72 -5.65 6.76 6.41
CA ARG A 72 -4.95 6.31 7.60
C ARG A 72 -5.92 5.93 8.72
N PHE A 73 -5.51 4.97 9.54
CA PHE A 73 -6.23 4.66 10.76
C PHE A 73 -6.07 5.80 11.78
N PRO A 74 -7.16 6.27 12.41
CA PRO A 74 -7.07 7.26 13.47
C PRO A 74 -6.15 6.80 14.59
N ARG A 75 -5.44 7.74 15.23
CA ARG A 75 -4.52 7.45 16.35
C ARG A 75 -3.52 6.32 16.04
N SER A 76 -2.99 6.32 14.81
CA SER A 76 -1.96 5.36 14.40
C SER A 76 -0.74 6.04 13.80
N GLY A 77 0.40 5.38 13.91
CA GLY A 77 1.67 5.88 13.41
C GLY A 77 2.67 4.76 13.19
N LEU A 78 3.87 5.15 12.73
CA LEU A 78 4.99 4.24 12.61
C LEU A 78 5.69 4.16 13.97
N ALA A 79 6.05 2.96 14.39
CA ALA A 79 6.72 2.72 15.66
C ALA A 79 8.07 3.46 15.73
N LYS A 80 8.41 3.95 16.92
CA LYS A 80 9.63 4.76 17.15
C LYS A 80 10.92 4.05 16.72
N ASN A 81 10.96 2.72 16.81
CA ASN A 81 12.08 1.89 16.38
C ASN A 81 12.34 1.89 14.87
N PHE A 82 11.41 2.34 14.03
CA PHE A 82 11.72 2.62 12.63
C PHE A 82 12.74 3.76 12.50
N TYR A 83 12.60 4.78 13.35
CA TYR A 83 13.43 5.98 13.33
C TYR A 83 14.73 5.78 14.13
N GLU A 84 14.68 4.95 15.16
CA GLU A 84 15.86 4.54 15.93
C GLU A 84 16.60 3.45 15.16
N LEU A 85 17.70 3.81 14.52
CA LEU A 85 18.66 2.87 13.94
C LEU A 85 19.18 1.92 15.03
N LYS A 86 18.49 0.82 15.27
CA LYS A 86 18.97 -0.26 16.12
C LYS A 86 19.55 -1.33 15.19
N GLU A 87 20.84 -1.20 14.91
CA GLU A 87 21.63 -2.17 14.12
C GLU A 87 21.70 -3.55 14.81
N ASP A 88 21.40 -3.60 16.11
CA ASP A 88 21.49 -4.79 16.96
C ASP A 88 20.27 -5.75 16.86
N ILE A 89 19.23 -5.42 16.07
CA ILE A 89 17.96 -6.20 16.07
C ILE A 89 17.95 -7.36 15.06
N ALA A 90 18.94 -7.49 14.16
CA ALA A 90 18.96 -8.58 13.20
C ALA A 90 19.39 -9.91 13.87
N VAL A 91 18.41 -10.65 14.41
CA VAL A 91 18.59 -11.96 15.07
C VAL A 91 19.00 -13.06 14.08
N ASP A 92 18.77 -12.87 12.77
CA ASP A 92 19.25 -13.78 11.74
C ASP A 92 19.72 -13.01 10.51
N ARG A 93 21.02 -13.10 10.21
CA ARG A 93 21.68 -12.41 9.09
C ARG A 93 21.81 -13.28 7.84
N SER A 94 21.27 -14.51 7.87
CA SER A 94 21.56 -15.52 6.86
C SER A 94 20.72 -15.44 5.58
N SER A 95 19.58 -14.74 5.58
CA SER A 95 18.59 -14.85 4.50
C SER A 95 18.36 -13.61 3.64
N LEU A 96 19.11 -12.52 3.81
CA LEU A 96 18.95 -11.31 3.00
C LEU A 96 20.30 -10.62 2.77
N ASN A 97 20.43 -9.90 1.66
CA ASN A 97 21.55 -9.01 1.37
C ASN A 97 21.46 -7.76 2.29
N ILE A 98 21.49 -7.99 3.60
CA ILE A 98 21.41 -6.99 4.67
C ILE A 98 22.51 -5.96 4.49
N GLU A 99 23.68 -6.34 3.98
CA GLU A 99 24.79 -5.44 3.64
C GLU A 99 24.35 -4.38 2.62
N SER A 100 23.73 -4.78 1.51
CA SER A 100 23.20 -3.82 0.53
C SER A 100 22.10 -2.90 1.10
N PHE A 101 21.29 -3.41 2.04
CA PHE A 101 20.28 -2.61 2.73
C PHE A 101 20.88 -1.65 3.78
N LEU A 102 21.95 -2.06 4.46
CA LEU A 102 22.69 -1.21 5.40
C LEU A 102 23.49 -0.13 4.66
N ASP A 103 24.03 -0.44 3.48
CA ASP A 103 24.73 0.55 2.66
C ASP A 103 23.79 1.59 2.08
N SER A 104 22.60 1.21 1.60
CA SER A 104 21.58 2.18 1.18
C SER A 104 21.14 3.08 2.35
N ARG A 105 21.09 2.55 3.58
CA ARG A 105 20.83 3.34 4.79
C ARG A 105 21.93 4.36 5.10
N LYS A 106 23.20 4.01 4.95
CA LYS A 106 24.32 4.93 5.23
C LYS A 106 24.21 6.23 4.42
N GLU A 107 23.76 6.14 3.17
CA GLU A 107 23.54 7.30 2.32
C GLU A 107 22.24 8.06 2.64
N VAL A 108 21.15 7.33 2.90
CA VAL A 108 19.81 7.92 3.01
C VAL A 108 19.52 8.52 4.39
N ILE A 109 20.02 7.92 5.46
CA ILE A 109 19.74 8.39 6.83
C ILE A 109 20.22 9.83 7.06
N PRO A 110 21.44 10.25 6.64
CA PRO A 110 21.85 11.65 6.75
C PRO A 110 20.87 12.62 6.06
N LEU A 111 20.29 12.22 4.91
CA LEU A 111 19.29 13.03 4.21
C LEU A 111 18.01 13.18 5.04
N ILE A 112 17.51 12.08 5.62
CA ILE A 112 16.32 12.09 6.49
C ILE A 112 16.58 12.97 7.73
N LYS A 113 17.75 12.83 8.36
CA LYS A 113 18.13 13.65 9.53
C LYS A 113 18.21 15.14 9.18
N ARG A 114 18.84 15.50 8.06
CA ARG A 114 18.95 16.89 7.57
C ARG A 114 17.59 17.50 7.26
N MET A 115 16.69 16.72 6.66
CA MET A 115 15.34 17.16 6.34
C MET A 115 14.43 17.30 7.58
N GLY A 116 14.69 16.50 8.61
CA GLY A 116 13.90 16.46 9.85
C GLY A 116 12.75 15.47 9.78
N ILE A 117 12.40 14.93 10.96
CA ILE A 117 11.45 13.83 11.10
C ILE A 117 10.03 14.19 10.65
N ASP A 118 9.60 15.43 10.88
CA ASP A 118 8.24 15.87 10.54
C ASP A 118 8.05 15.98 9.02
N LYS A 119 9.05 16.52 8.31
CA LYS A 119 9.05 16.56 6.85
C LYS A 119 9.13 15.14 6.26
N PHE A 120 9.99 14.28 6.81
CA PHE A 120 10.04 12.88 6.39
C PHE A 120 8.68 12.19 6.51
N LYS A 121 8.04 12.30 7.68
CA LYS A 121 6.69 11.78 7.93
C LYS A 121 5.70 12.30 6.92
N LYS A 122 5.60 13.63 6.78
CA LYS A 122 4.62 14.29 5.91
C LYS A 122 4.77 13.91 4.44
N TYR A 123 5.99 13.91 3.91
CA TYR A 123 6.23 13.82 2.47
C TYR A 123 6.57 12.41 1.96
N PHE A 124 7.08 11.53 2.83
CA PHE A 124 7.50 10.19 2.42
C PHE A 124 6.64 9.08 3.01
N LEU A 125 6.24 9.20 4.29
CA LEU A 125 5.41 8.17 4.92
C LEU A 125 3.90 8.41 4.73
N TYR A 126 3.47 9.66 4.80
CA TYR A 126 2.06 10.07 4.82
C TYR A 126 1.65 10.86 3.58
N ASN A 127 2.37 10.67 2.47
CA ASN A 127 1.96 11.24 1.20
C ASN A 127 0.83 10.41 0.62
N ASP A 128 -0.41 10.88 0.78
CA ASP A 128 -1.61 10.20 0.30
C ASP A 128 -1.82 10.36 -1.21
N GLY A 129 -0.77 10.71 -1.97
CA GLY A 129 -0.79 10.96 -3.42
C GLY A 129 -1.10 12.41 -3.78
N GLU A 130 -0.92 13.33 -2.83
CA GLU A 130 -1.12 14.77 -3.08
C GLU A 130 0.06 15.41 -3.83
N LEU A 131 1.27 14.91 -3.55
CA LEU A 131 2.50 15.46 -4.09
C LEU A 131 3.20 14.41 -4.94
N SER A 132 3.59 14.82 -6.15
CA SER A 132 4.46 14.02 -7.01
C SER A 132 5.89 14.00 -6.45
N TYR A 133 6.73 13.09 -6.94
CA TYR A 133 8.15 13.06 -6.55
C TYR A 133 8.88 14.36 -6.90
N LYS A 134 8.45 15.04 -7.97
CA LYS A 134 8.96 16.37 -8.34
C LYS A 134 8.55 17.42 -7.32
N ASP A 135 7.31 17.40 -6.87
CA ASP A 135 6.83 18.33 -5.83
C ASP A 135 7.58 18.09 -4.50
N ILE A 136 7.80 16.83 -4.12
CA ILE A 136 8.56 16.45 -2.91
C ILE A 136 10.01 16.93 -3.01
N SER A 137 10.65 16.70 -4.16
CA SER A 137 12.01 17.18 -4.47
C SER A 137 12.14 18.68 -4.21
N LEU A 138 11.21 19.49 -4.74
CA LEU A 138 11.19 20.94 -4.55
C LEU A 138 10.96 21.34 -3.09
N VAL A 139 9.94 20.80 -2.42
CA VAL A 139 9.56 21.22 -1.06
C VAL A 139 10.56 20.74 0.00
N CYS A 140 11.24 19.62 -0.26
CA CYS A 140 12.26 19.08 0.64
C CYS A 140 13.68 19.56 0.32
N ASN A 141 13.87 20.31 -0.78
CA ASN A 141 15.18 20.72 -1.29
C ASN A 141 16.14 19.51 -1.45
N LEU A 142 15.66 18.49 -2.14
CA LEU A 142 16.39 17.25 -2.46
C LEU A 142 16.45 17.07 -3.97
N ALA A 143 17.46 16.37 -4.47
CA ALA A 143 17.44 15.92 -5.85
C ALA A 143 16.38 14.82 -6.06
N GLU A 144 15.77 14.72 -7.25
CA GLU A 144 14.80 13.64 -7.56
C GLU A 144 15.38 12.23 -7.34
N LYS A 145 16.70 12.06 -7.56
CA LYS A 145 17.41 10.81 -7.25
C LYS A 145 17.44 10.51 -5.75
N GLU A 146 17.62 11.53 -4.90
CA GLU A 146 17.59 11.38 -3.44
C GLU A 146 16.19 11.02 -2.96
N VAL A 147 15.15 11.65 -3.51
CA VAL A 147 13.74 11.30 -3.23
C VAL A 147 13.49 9.83 -3.56
N THR A 148 13.97 9.39 -4.73
CA THR A 148 13.83 7.99 -5.17
C THR A 148 14.55 7.04 -4.21
N LYS A 149 15.78 7.34 -3.78
CA LYS A 149 16.52 6.52 -2.80
C LYS A 149 15.78 6.41 -1.46
N ILE A 150 15.20 7.49 -0.97
CA ILE A 150 14.40 7.47 0.28
C ILE A 150 13.17 6.57 0.11
N MET A 151 12.45 6.69 -1.02
CA MET A 151 11.27 5.85 -1.30
C MET A 151 11.65 4.36 -1.39
N THR A 152 12.74 4.04 -2.08
CA THR A 152 13.25 2.66 -2.16
C THR A 152 13.57 2.11 -0.77
N LEU A 153 14.22 2.90 0.10
CA LEU A 153 14.51 2.48 1.47
C LEU A 153 13.23 2.15 2.26
N ILE A 154 12.18 2.96 2.11
CA ILE A 154 10.88 2.73 2.77
C ILE A 154 10.23 1.44 2.27
N ASP A 155 10.27 1.21 0.95
CA ASP A 155 9.74 0.00 0.35
C ASP A 155 10.50 -1.25 0.84
N ASP A 156 11.83 -1.20 0.86
CA ASP A 156 12.66 -2.32 1.27
C ASP A 156 12.47 -2.61 2.77
N PHE A 157 12.37 -1.56 3.60
CA PHE A 157 12.01 -1.75 5.01
C PHE A 157 10.62 -2.35 5.17
N SER A 158 9.65 -1.99 4.33
CA SER A 158 8.30 -2.56 4.38
C SER A 158 8.32 -4.07 4.15
N ILE A 159 9.11 -4.52 3.16
CA ILE A 159 9.27 -5.94 2.80
C ILE A 159 10.03 -6.73 3.87
N HIS A 160 10.95 -6.09 4.59
CA HIS A 160 11.82 -6.74 5.56
C HIS A 160 11.46 -6.44 7.03
N SER A 161 10.31 -5.84 7.28
CA SER A 161 9.88 -5.40 8.62
C SER A 161 9.81 -6.53 9.67
N GLU A 162 9.49 -7.76 9.25
CA GLU A 162 9.46 -8.96 10.11
C GLU A 162 10.82 -9.29 10.72
N PHE A 163 11.92 -9.09 9.99
CA PHE A 163 13.28 -9.35 10.47
C PHE A 163 13.69 -8.42 11.62
N PHE A 164 13.14 -7.20 11.62
CA PHE A 164 13.43 -6.19 12.65
C PHE A 164 12.46 -6.27 13.83
N ASN A 165 11.39 -7.05 13.72
CA ASN A 165 10.34 -7.12 14.74
C ASN A 165 9.85 -8.56 14.89
N PRO A 166 10.73 -9.52 15.28
CA PRO A 166 10.33 -10.90 15.41
C PRO A 166 9.22 -11.06 16.44
N SER A 167 8.28 -11.96 16.14
CA SER A 167 7.27 -12.38 17.12
C SER A 167 7.92 -13.25 18.18
N MET A 168 7.56 -13.02 19.45
CA MET A 168 7.97 -13.88 20.56
C MET A 168 7.04 -15.09 20.75
N ILE A 169 6.00 -15.22 19.92
CA ILE A 169 5.03 -16.31 20.00
C ILE A 169 5.63 -17.55 19.36
N ASN A 170 6.23 -18.42 20.17
CA ASN A 170 6.61 -19.77 19.79
C ASN A 170 5.41 -20.71 19.99
N LEU A 171 4.76 -21.07 18.89
CA LEU A 171 3.82 -22.19 18.81
C LEU A 171 4.34 -23.16 17.75
N ASP A 172 3.93 -24.43 17.82
CA ASP A 172 4.40 -25.54 17.00
C ASP A 172 4.69 -25.19 15.52
N LYS A 173 5.67 -25.90 14.95
CA LYS A 173 6.46 -25.63 13.72
C LYS A 173 5.71 -25.29 12.40
N ASN A 174 4.38 -25.19 12.39
CA ASN A 174 3.57 -25.00 11.19
C ASN A 174 2.82 -23.67 11.10
N ILE A 175 2.92 -22.77 12.11
CA ILE A 175 2.26 -21.46 12.05
C ILE A 175 3.29 -20.35 12.33
N SER A 176 3.45 -19.44 11.36
CA SER A 176 4.28 -18.23 11.51
C SER A 176 3.39 -17.07 11.96
N TYR A 177 3.80 -16.37 13.01
CA TYR A 177 3.17 -15.13 13.46
C TYR A 177 4.13 -13.96 13.26
N SER A 178 3.61 -12.86 12.71
CA SER A 178 4.38 -11.64 12.51
C SER A 178 3.84 -10.52 13.38
N LYS A 179 4.73 -9.82 14.08
CA LYS A 179 4.35 -8.67 14.91
C LYS A 179 4.15 -7.45 14.00
N ILE A 180 2.91 -7.14 13.68
CA ILE A 180 2.57 -6.04 12.74
C ILE A 180 2.43 -4.67 13.42
N ALA A 181 2.05 -4.64 14.70
CA ALA A 181 1.86 -3.42 15.47
C ALA A 181 2.00 -3.64 16.98
N LYS A 182 2.07 -2.54 17.73
CA LYS A 182 1.88 -2.52 19.19
C LYS A 182 0.93 -1.38 19.57
N ILE A 183 0.26 -1.52 20.70
CA ILE A 183 -0.47 -0.42 21.33
C ILE A 183 0.46 0.21 22.37
N GLU A 184 0.64 1.52 22.29
CA GLU A 184 1.44 2.28 23.26
C GLU A 184 0.74 3.59 23.64
N LYS A 185 1.23 4.26 24.69
CA LYS A 185 0.77 5.60 25.04
C LYS A 185 1.62 6.65 24.34
N ASP A 186 0.98 7.66 23.77
CA ASP A 186 1.69 8.84 23.26
C ASP A 186 2.08 9.80 24.40
N ASP A 187 2.69 10.93 24.04
CA ASP A 187 3.17 11.93 25.00
C ASP A 187 2.03 12.61 25.78
N SER A 188 0.78 12.50 25.30
CA SER A 188 -0.42 12.96 26.01
C SER A 188 -1.03 11.90 26.94
N GLY A 189 -0.51 10.67 26.92
CA GLY A 189 -0.99 9.55 27.72
C GLY A 189 -2.12 8.76 27.06
N ASP A 190 -2.53 9.13 25.85
CA ASP A 190 -3.56 8.48 25.05
C ASP A 190 -3.02 7.23 24.34
N PHE A 191 -3.88 6.22 24.13
CA PHE A 191 -3.52 5.01 23.41
C PHE A 191 -3.44 5.25 21.90
N VAL A 192 -2.34 4.78 21.30
CA VAL A 192 -2.06 4.82 19.86
C VAL A 192 -1.60 3.46 19.34
N ILE A 193 -1.88 3.18 18.07
CA ILE A 193 -1.38 2.01 17.36
C ILE A 193 -0.09 2.37 16.65
N SER A 194 1.00 1.71 17.00
CA SER A 194 2.32 1.89 16.40
C SER A 194 2.66 0.69 15.53
N PHE A 195 2.53 0.84 14.22
CA PHE A 195 2.84 -0.19 13.24
C PHE A 195 4.35 -0.34 13.06
N PHE A 196 4.79 -1.56 12.79
CA PHE A 196 6.19 -1.88 12.55
C PHE A 196 6.59 -1.82 11.08
N SER A 197 5.63 -1.67 10.16
CA SER A 197 5.89 -1.61 8.72
C SER A 197 5.28 -0.35 8.09
N PRO A 198 6.01 0.42 7.27
CA PRO A 198 5.51 1.62 6.60
C PRO A 198 4.27 1.39 5.74
N HIS A 199 4.16 0.25 5.06
CA HIS A 199 3.00 -0.03 4.21
C HIS A 199 1.69 -0.14 5.01
N LEU A 200 1.73 -0.61 6.26
CA LEU A 200 0.57 -0.65 7.16
C LEU A 200 0.16 0.74 7.66
N VAL A 201 1.13 1.64 7.84
CA VAL A 201 0.85 3.00 8.34
C VAL A 201 0.05 3.84 7.36
N LYS A 202 0.15 3.55 6.06
CA LYS A 202 -0.69 4.15 5.01
C LYS A 202 -2.18 3.90 5.28
N GLY A 203 -2.52 2.81 5.99
CA GLY A 203 -3.90 2.42 6.27
C GLY A 203 -4.53 1.74 5.06
N ARG A 204 -5.77 2.12 4.74
CA ARG A 204 -6.56 1.48 3.68
C ARG A 204 -6.66 2.33 2.43
N TYR A 205 -6.93 1.71 1.29
CA TYR A 205 -7.24 2.44 0.06
C TYR A 205 -8.62 3.07 0.14
N TRP A 206 -8.70 4.38 -0.10
CA TRP A 206 -9.95 5.09 -0.34
C TRP A 206 -10.15 5.28 -1.84
N ILE A 207 -11.32 4.93 -2.34
CA ILE A 207 -11.65 4.99 -3.78
C ILE A 207 -12.84 5.93 -3.97
N ASN A 208 -12.63 7.02 -4.70
CA ASN A 208 -13.70 7.93 -5.11
C ASN A 208 -14.40 7.40 -6.37
N TYR A 209 -15.48 6.63 -6.18
CA TYR A 209 -16.24 6.03 -7.28
C TYR A 209 -16.96 7.05 -8.15
N GLU A 210 -17.42 8.16 -7.58
CA GLU A 210 -18.07 9.24 -8.32
C GLU A 210 -17.07 9.87 -9.30
N LYS A 211 -15.88 10.23 -8.80
CA LYS A 211 -14.79 10.75 -9.63
C LYS A 211 -14.38 9.76 -10.71
N LEU A 212 -14.27 8.47 -10.39
CA LEU A 212 -13.93 7.46 -11.39
C LEU A 212 -14.99 7.40 -12.51
N ALA A 213 -16.28 7.44 -12.15
CA ALA A 213 -17.38 7.41 -13.12
C ALA A 213 -17.34 8.61 -14.07
N GLU A 214 -17.01 9.81 -13.58
CA GLU A 214 -16.82 11.01 -14.39
C GLU A 214 -15.68 10.87 -15.42
N LEU A 215 -14.60 10.18 -15.04
CA LEU A 215 -13.39 10.06 -15.85
C LEU A 215 -13.40 8.88 -16.83
N LYS A 216 -14.26 7.86 -16.62
CA LYS A 216 -14.25 6.58 -17.35
C LYS A 216 -14.12 6.72 -18.87
N ASN A 217 -14.89 7.63 -19.48
CA ASN A 217 -14.93 7.79 -20.94
C ASN A 217 -14.08 8.95 -21.47
N ARG A 218 -13.42 9.70 -20.58
CA ARG A 218 -12.62 10.89 -20.94
C ARG A 218 -11.11 10.62 -20.88
N VAL A 219 -10.68 9.81 -19.90
CA VAL A 219 -9.25 9.65 -19.56
C VAL A 219 -8.74 8.23 -19.83
N PHE A 220 -9.63 7.24 -19.91
CA PHE A 220 -9.28 5.82 -19.99
C PHE A 220 -9.82 5.16 -21.25
N ASN A 221 -8.99 4.32 -21.87
CA ASN A 221 -9.41 3.46 -22.97
C ASN A 221 -10.05 2.14 -22.46
N GLN A 222 -10.67 1.35 -23.35
CA GLN A 222 -11.36 0.11 -22.95
C GLN A 222 -10.43 -0.93 -22.29
N ALA A 223 -9.16 -1.00 -22.68
CA ALA A 223 -8.21 -1.93 -22.07
C ALA A 223 -7.84 -1.49 -20.64
N GLU A 224 -7.64 -0.19 -20.43
CA GLU A 224 -7.46 0.40 -19.11
C GLU A 224 -8.70 0.15 -18.23
N LEU A 225 -9.91 0.39 -18.72
CA LEU A 225 -11.15 0.17 -17.95
C LEU A 225 -11.26 -1.27 -17.41
N LYS A 226 -10.94 -2.28 -18.23
CA LYS A 226 -10.91 -3.69 -17.78
C LYS A 226 -9.86 -3.93 -16.69
N LYS A 227 -8.71 -3.26 -16.78
CA LYS A 227 -7.66 -3.34 -15.74
C LYS A 227 -8.07 -2.60 -14.47
N ILE A 228 -8.78 -1.47 -14.59
CA ILE A 228 -9.32 -0.72 -13.45
C ILE A 228 -10.25 -1.61 -12.63
N ASP A 229 -11.20 -2.30 -13.26
CA ASP A 229 -12.14 -3.16 -12.51
C ASP A 229 -11.41 -4.25 -11.70
N ARG A 230 -10.35 -4.85 -12.29
CA ARG A 230 -9.50 -5.82 -11.58
C ARG A 230 -8.70 -5.18 -10.45
N LEU A 231 -8.12 -4.01 -10.70
CA LEU A 231 -7.37 -3.26 -9.68
C LEU A 231 -8.27 -2.93 -8.49
N LEU A 232 -9.44 -2.36 -8.72
CA LEU A 232 -10.38 -1.99 -7.66
C LEU A 232 -10.88 -3.21 -6.87
N TYR A 233 -11.06 -4.35 -7.54
CA TYR A 233 -11.37 -5.59 -6.85
C TYR A 233 -10.23 -6.00 -5.91
N THR A 234 -8.99 -5.98 -6.37
CA THR A 234 -7.81 -6.30 -5.54
C THR A 234 -7.67 -5.35 -4.36
N LEU A 235 -7.82 -4.03 -4.58
CA LEU A 235 -7.74 -3.03 -3.49
C LEU A 235 -8.86 -3.23 -2.45
N LYS A 236 -10.06 -3.64 -2.87
CA LYS A 236 -11.15 -3.99 -1.95
C LYS A 236 -10.81 -5.22 -1.11
N THR A 237 -10.24 -6.25 -1.72
CA THR A 237 -9.83 -7.46 -0.98
C THR A 237 -8.74 -7.14 0.03
N ILE A 238 -7.77 -6.29 -0.32
CA ILE A 238 -6.74 -5.81 0.62
C ILE A 238 -7.39 -5.05 1.79
N ASN A 239 -8.35 -4.16 1.52
CA ASN A 239 -9.04 -3.39 2.55
C ASN A 239 -9.91 -4.23 3.50
N THR A 240 -10.21 -5.49 3.18
CA THR A 240 -11.01 -6.38 4.03
C THR A 240 -10.17 -7.22 4.98
N GLN A 241 -8.84 -7.15 4.87
CA GLN A 241 -7.92 -7.75 5.82
C GLN A 241 -7.86 -6.95 7.12
#